data_AF-A0AAV5EUD9-F1
#
_entry.id   AF-A0AAV5EUD9-F1
#
_cell.length_a   1.000
_cell.length_b   1.000
_cell.length_c   1.000
_cell.angle_alpha   90.00
_cell.angle_beta   90.00
_cell.angle_gamma   90.00
#
_symmetry.space_group_name_H-M   'P 1'
#
loop_
_entity.id
_entity.type
_entity.pdbx_description
1 polymer ?
#
loop_
_entity_poly.entity_id
_entity_poly.type
_entity_poly.pdbx_seq_one_letter_code
_entity_poly.pdbx_strand_id
1 'polypeptide(L)'
;MEPKITDFGLSRCNDGTQSTIVTKNLKGTFGYMPPELIKDGKISSKSDIFSLGIIMRRLLMGSDNENSTENVRTVFLNFLIPVFIILLI
;
A
#
# COMPACT_ATOMS: atom_id res chain seq x y z
N MET A 1 -12.94 12.80 -13.22
CA MET A 1 -13.10 11.34 -13.03
C MET A 1 -12.94 11.05 -11.55
N GLU A 2 -13.79 10.21 -10.97
CA GLU A 2 -13.70 9.80 -9.57
C GLU A 2 -13.21 8.35 -9.48
N PRO A 3 -12.14 8.06 -8.71
CA PRO A 3 -11.66 6.70 -8.55
C PRO A 3 -12.64 5.87 -7.70
N LYS A 4 -12.90 4.63 -8.13
CA LYS A 4 -13.75 3.66 -7.42
C LYS A 4 -12.96 2.39 -7.16
N ILE A 5 -12.99 1.90 -5.92
CA ILE A 5 -12.38 0.63 -5.55
C ILE A 5 -13.34 -0.51 -5.93
N THR A 6 -12.79 -1.59 -6.49
CA THR A 6 -13.54 -2.78 -6.91
C THR A 6 -12.73 -4.03 -6.57
N ASP A 7 -13.29 -5.21 -6.86
CA ASP A 7 -12.73 -6.53 -6.57
C ASP A 7 -12.48 -6.82 -5.08
N PHE A 8 -13.58 -7.09 -4.38
CA PHE A 8 -13.57 -7.52 -2.97
C PHE A 8 -13.47 -9.04 -2.80
N GLY A 9 -13.09 -9.79 -3.85
CA GLY A 9 -13.06 -11.27 -3.82
C GLY A 9 -12.07 -11.86 -2.81
N LEU A 10 -11.07 -11.07 -2.40
CA LEU A 10 -10.09 -11.42 -1.36
C LEU A 10 -10.30 -10.64 -0.05
N SER A 11 -11.28 -9.74 0.01
CA SER A 11 -11.55 -8.94 1.19
C SER A 11 -12.07 -9.79 2.34
N ARG A 12 -11.71 -9.42 3.56
CA ARG A 12 -12.09 -10.14 4.77
C ARG A 12 -12.83 -9.20 5.70
N CYS A 13 -14.02 -9.58 6.12
CA CYS A 13 -14.73 -8.87 7.19
C CYS A 13 -14.08 -9.23 8.52
N ASN A 14 -13.55 -8.21 9.18
CA ASN A 14 -13.04 -8.34 10.53
C ASN A 14 -14.16 -7.94 11.49
N ASP A 15 -14.55 -8.82 12.40
CA ASP A 15 -15.64 -8.59 13.37
C ASP A 15 -15.22 -7.67 14.54
N GLY A 16 -14.03 -7.07 14.45
CA GLY A 16 -13.45 -6.21 15.48
C GLY A 16 -12.81 -6.95 16.66
N THR A 17 -12.95 -8.28 16.75
CA THR A 17 -12.41 -9.06 17.87
C THR A 17 -10.93 -9.42 17.69
N GLN A 18 -10.46 -9.53 16.45
CA GLN A 18 -9.07 -9.91 16.13
C GLN A 18 -8.44 -8.90 15.20
N SER A 19 -7.41 -8.17 15.63
CA SER A 19 -6.74 -7.17 14.79
C SER A 19 -5.88 -7.78 13.67
N THR A 20 -5.54 -9.06 13.78
CA THR A 20 -4.68 -9.80 12.85
C THR A 20 -5.25 -11.19 12.63
N ILE A 21 -5.34 -11.60 11.37
CA ILE A 21 -5.78 -12.93 10.99
C ILE A 21 -4.64 -13.65 10.29
N VAL A 22 -4.40 -14.91 10.65
CA VAL A 22 -3.38 -15.76 9.99
C VAL A 22 -4.08 -16.66 8.98
N THR A 23 -3.67 -16.58 7.71
CA THR A 23 -4.16 -17.44 6.64
C THR A 23 -3.09 -18.46 6.22
N LYS A 24 -3.52 -19.70 5.94
CA LYS A 24 -2.68 -20.72 5.28
C LYS A 24 -2.68 -20.61 3.76
N ASN A 25 -3.70 -19.97 3.20
CA ASN A 25 -3.82 -19.74 1.77
C ASN A 25 -3.27 -18.36 1.43
N LEU A 26 -2.06 -18.32 0.90
CA LEU A 26 -1.45 -17.10 0.38
C LEU A 26 -2.13 -16.72 -0.93
N LYS A 27 -2.96 -15.68 -0.91
CA LYS A 27 -3.61 -15.11 -2.09
C LYS A 27 -3.36 -13.61 -2.12
N GLY A 28 -2.89 -13.10 -3.25
CA GLY A 28 -2.60 -11.68 -3.45
C GLY A 28 -1.68 -11.47 -4.66
N THR A 29 -1.50 -10.21 -5.05
CA THR A 29 -0.64 -9.83 -6.17
C THR A 29 0.79 -9.61 -5.69
N PHE A 30 1.74 -10.30 -6.32
CA PHE A 30 3.16 -10.16 -5.99
C PHE A 30 3.62 -8.71 -6.18
N GLY A 31 4.50 -8.22 -5.30
CA GLY A 31 4.95 -6.81 -5.29
C GLY A 31 4.05 -5.85 -4.51
N TYR A 32 2.78 -6.19 -4.28
CA TYR A 32 1.87 -5.44 -3.40
C TYR A 32 1.73 -6.11 -2.03
N MET A 33 2.04 -7.40 -1.93
CA MET A 33 1.94 -8.16 -0.69
C MET A 33 2.99 -7.72 0.34
N PRO A 34 2.59 -7.48 1.60
CA PRO A 34 3.52 -7.22 2.69
C PRO A 34 4.40 -8.44 2.99
N PRO A 35 5.63 -8.22 3.48
CA PRO A 35 6.53 -9.32 3.86
C PRO A 35 5.96 -10.19 4.99
N GLU A 36 5.20 -9.62 5.93
CA GLU A 36 4.54 -10.37 7.01
C GLU A 36 3.44 -11.31 6.51
N LEU A 37 2.79 -10.96 5.39
CA LEU A 37 1.82 -11.82 4.74
C LEU A 37 2.52 -13.01 4.06
N ILE A 38 3.64 -12.76 3.39
CA ILE A 38 4.42 -13.79 2.68
C ILE A 38 5.09 -14.75 3.68
N LYS A 39 5.65 -14.22 4.76
CA LYS A 39 6.43 -14.99 5.73
C LYS A 39 5.55 -15.76 6.71
N ASP A 40 4.57 -15.07 7.31
CA ASP A 40 3.81 -15.59 8.44
C ASP A 40 2.32 -15.79 8.11
N GLY A 41 1.87 -15.45 6.89
CA GLY A 41 0.45 -15.49 6.52
C GLY A 41 -0.40 -14.46 7.25
N LYS A 42 0.21 -13.43 7.85
CA LYS A 42 -0.49 -12.44 8.69
C LYS A 42 -1.16 -11.37 7.83
N ILE A 43 -2.47 -11.22 8.00
CA ILE A 43 -3.30 -10.18 7.39
C ILE A 43 -3.81 -9.27 8.51
N SER A 44 -3.73 -7.96 8.32
CA SER A 44 -4.30 -6.97 9.24
C SER A 44 -4.63 -5.69 8.47
N SER A 45 -5.27 -4.70 9.08
CA SER A 45 -5.46 -3.40 8.41
C SER A 45 -4.13 -2.74 7.99
N LYS A 46 -3.00 -3.13 8.59
CA LYS A 46 -1.67 -2.64 8.19
C LYS A 46 -1.20 -3.21 6.85
N SER A 47 -1.64 -4.43 6.49
CA SER A 47 -1.28 -5.01 5.18
C SER A 47 -1.90 -4.23 4.03
N ASP A 48 -3.10 -3.68 4.23
CA ASP A 48 -3.77 -2.85 3.23
C ASP A 48 -3.06 -1.50 3.08
N ILE A 49 -2.59 -0.91 4.19
CA ILE A 49 -1.79 0.34 4.18
C ILE A 49 -0.47 0.15 3.43
N PHE A 50 0.21 -0.99 3.63
CA PHE A 50 1.43 -1.31 2.89
C PHE A 50 1.17 -1.36 1.38
N SER A 51 0.14 -2.09 0.96
CA SER A 51 -0.25 -2.24 -0.45
C SER A 51 -0.61 -0.88 -1.07
N LEU A 52 -1.35 -0.04 -0.34
CA LEU A 52 -1.67 1.33 -0.73
C LEU A 52 -0.41 2.18 -0.90
N GLY A 53 0.57 2.04 -0.01
CA GLY A 53 1.87 2.72 -0.12
C GLY A 53 2.63 2.36 -1.40
N ILE A 54 2.59 1.08 -1.82
CA ILE A 54 3.17 0.65 -3.10
C ILE A 54 2.43 1.28 -4.28
N ILE A 55 1.09 1.33 -4.25
CA ILE A 55 0.28 1.99 -5.28
C ILE A 55 0.64 3.48 -5.37
N MET A 56 0.66 4.18 -4.23
CA MET A 56 1.04 5.60 -4.17
C MET A 56 2.44 5.83 -4.70
N ARG A 57 3.42 5.01 -4.30
CA ARG A 57 4.78 5.07 -4.84
C ARG A 57 4.78 4.94 -6.36
N ARG A 58 4.04 3.97 -6.91
CA ARG A 58 3.99 3.72 -8.36
C ARG A 58 3.34 4.88 -9.11
N LEU A 59 2.27 5.47 -8.55
CA LEU A 59 1.63 6.66 -9.10
C LEU A 59 2.58 7.87 -9.11
N LEU A 60 3.36 8.07 -8.05
CA LEU A 60 4.30 9.19 -7.95
C LEU A 60 5.52 9.04 -8.87
N MET A 61 5.99 7.81 -9.07
CA MET A 61 7.21 7.55 -9.87
C MET A 61 6.93 7.40 -11.37
N GLY A 62 5.66 7.22 -11.77
CA GLY A 62 5.23 7.17 -13.17
C GLY A 62 5.77 5.98 -13.99
N SER A 63 6.50 5.04 -13.37
CA SER A 63 6.99 3.84 -14.04
C SER A 63 7.12 2.63 -13.10
N ASP A 64 7.03 1.46 -13.72
CA ASP A 64 7.04 0.13 -13.11
C ASP A 64 8.44 -0.36 -12.71
N ASN A 65 9.39 0.56 -12.54
CA ASN A 65 10.78 0.20 -12.26
C ASN A 65 10.91 -0.35 -10.82
N GLU A 66 10.76 -1.67 -10.68
CA GLU A 66 11.05 -2.41 -9.43
C GLU A 66 12.48 -2.14 -8.93
N ASN A 67 13.40 -1.80 -9.83
CA ASN A 67 14.82 -1.61 -9.56
C ASN A 67 15.23 -0.19 -9.15
N SER A 68 14.33 0.79 -9.21
CA SER A 68 14.67 2.15 -8.75
C SER A 68 14.58 2.22 -7.23
N THR A 69 15.71 2.02 -6.55
CA THR A 69 15.95 2.38 -5.15
C THR A 69 16.02 3.91 -4.97
N GLU A 70 15.17 4.65 -5.68
CA GLU A 70 14.99 6.06 -5.45
C GLU A 70 14.38 6.21 -4.06
N ASN A 71 15.03 6.99 -3.21
CA ASN A 71 14.65 7.18 -1.82
C ASN A 71 13.20 7.68 -1.80
N VAL A 72 12.27 6.88 -1.27
CA VAL A 72 10.85 7.27 -1.13
C VAL A 72 10.75 8.62 -0.42
N ARG A 73 11.68 8.91 0.52
CA ARG A 73 11.84 10.23 1.14
C ARG A 73 12.06 11.37 0.14
N THR A 74 12.89 11.19 -0.90
CA THR A 74 13.17 12.23 -1.89
C THR A 74 11.94 12.55 -2.72
N VAL A 75 11.19 11.52 -3.14
CA VAL A 75 9.92 11.71 -3.87
C VAL A 75 8.88 12.39 -2.97
N PHE A 76 8.76 11.92 -1.72
CA PHE A 76 7.83 12.50 -0.75
C PHE A 76 8.18 13.95 -0.44
N LEU A 77 9.45 14.29 -0.23
CA LEU A 77 9.88 15.67 0.04
C LEU A 77 9.68 16.55 -1.19
N ASN A 78 10.01 16.08 -2.40
CA ASN A 78 9.85 16.86 -3.62
C ASN A 78 8.39 17.13 -3.99
N PHE A 79 7.45 16.24 -3.62
CA PHE A 79 6.03 16.41 -3.93
C PHE A 79 5.24 17.06 -2.78
N LEU A 80 5.54 16.69 -1.53
CA LEU A 80 4.75 17.11 -0.36
C LEU A 80 5.15 18.49 0.17
N ILE A 81 6.44 18.87 0.10
CA ILE A 81 6.90 20.21 0.52
C ILE A 81 6.23 21.33 -0.29
N PRO A 82 6.21 21.30 -1.64
CA PRO A 82 5.55 22.36 -2.39
C PRO A 82 4.03 22.37 -2.16
N VAL A 83 3.39 21.20 -1.99
CA VAL A 83 1.97 21.12 -1.65
C VAL A 83 1.67 21.73 -0.27
N PHE A 84 2.51 21.46 0.74
CA PHE A 84 2.36 22.07 2.07
C PHE A 84 2.60 23.58 2.04
N ILE A 85 3.57 24.07 1.26
CA ILE A 85 3.83 25.52 1.11
C ILE A 85 2.64 26.22 0.43
N ILE A 86 2.04 25.61 -0.60
CA ILE A 86 0.88 26.17 -1.32
C ILE A 86 -0.39 26.18 -0.44
N LEU A 87 -0.52 25.24 0.51
CA LEU A 87 -1.64 25.20 1.46
C LEU A 87 -1.50 26.15 2.66
N LEU A 88 -0.32 26.76 2.86
CA LEU A 88 0.01 27.61 4.01
C LEU A 88 0.16 29.10 3.64
N ILE A 89 -0.09 29.45 2.37
CA ILE A 89 -0.19 30.82 1.82
C ILE A 89 -1.66 31.07 1.45
#